data_AF-A0A0T6A4I0-F1
#
_entry.id   AF-A0A0T6A4I0-F1
#
_cell.length_a   1.000
_cell.length_b   1.000
_cell.length_c   1.000
_cell.angle_alpha   90.00
_cell.angle_beta   90.00
_cell.angle_gamma   90.00
#
_symmetry.space_group_name_H-M   'P 1'
#
loop_
_entity.id
_entity.type
_entity.pdbx_description
1 polymer ?
#
loop_
_entity_poly.entity_id
_entity_poly.type
_entity_poly.pdbx_seq_one_letter_code
_entity_poly.pdbx_strand_id
1 'polypeptide(L)'
;MNSMERALEVLELYAAADQERNLGAVAYADPVTGRHELVDANKIRVYYRQLERALKAKQLSEADAKRYVGARARLLAALSPGGGEQVGEGFFAGERLQGDAVSVTPWMVQAFAKASGDRNRYHLDRAYAEQSRFHGLVAHGLFTVCHVLASLGHLRPAYAIEALVARFRAPVYFGDSLTPSAEVQEVGEGGQAVLHVSAVNHEGKVVCEGTATLKQEKAGEICTTPPAELAWLRHWAQDVTPAVSPIVHDFTDPATPRHQTFTRTITPELVRATLALFGPLYPHQLSPLLALETMAMASAESSPGHLLLSARVLAFGGPIEPGDQLSIAATAPPPEEIRRLQEEKGARIVPIDIAVTNQWGARILHGQVVNLMDLSGLPS
;
A
#
# COMPACT_ATOMS: atom_id res chain seq x y z
N MET A 1 -15.39 9.19 30.02
CA MET A 1 -15.32 10.24 29.00
C MET A 1 -15.59 11.60 29.63
N ASN A 2 -14.70 12.57 29.46
CA ASN A 2 -14.91 13.93 29.99
C ASN A 2 -15.73 14.79 29.00
N SER A 3 -16.16 16.00 29.41
CA SER A 3 -16.98 16.87 28.55
C SER A 3 -16.28 17.31 27.25
N MET A 4 -14.95 17.41 27.23
CA MET A 4 -14.19 17.78 26.02
C MET A 4 -14.10 16.62 25.05
N GLU A 5 -13.84 15.42 25.57
CA GLU A 5 -13.73 14.18 24.80
C GLU A 5 -15.07 13.85 24.13
N ARG A 6 -16.18 14.02 24.85
CA ARG A 6 -17.53 13.95 24.25
C ARG A 6 -17.72 14.97 23.13
N ALA A 7 -17.36 16.22 23.37
CA ALA A 7 -17.53 17.29 22.38
C ALA A 7 -16.71 17.00 21.11
N LEU A 8 -15.50 16.47 21.28
CA LEU A 8 -14.60 16.10 20.21
C LEU A 8 -15.15 14.92 19.40
N GLU A 9 -15.60 13.86 20.07
CA GLU A 9 -16.21 12.69 19.43
C GLU A 9 -17.47 13.07 18.63
N VAL A 10 -18.34 13.92 19.21
CA VAL A 10 -19.53 14.41 18.53
C VAL A 10 -19.17 15.28 17.31
N LEU A 11 -18.17 16.15 17.42
CA LEU A 11 -17.71 16.97 16.30
C LEU A 11 -17.12 16.11 15.17
N GLU A 12 -16.30 15.12 15.50
CA GLU A 12 -15.71 14.19 14.52
C GLU A 12 -16.78 13.37 13.81
N LEU A 13 -17.72 12.81 14.57
CA LEU A 13 -18.83 12.01 14.04
C LEU A 13 -19.70 12.84 13.09
N TYR A 14 -20.03 14.07 13.48
CA TYR A 14 -20.81 14.97 12.63
C TYR A 14 -20.02 15.40 11.39
N ALA A 15 -18.76 15.77 11.56
CA ALA A 15 -17.89 16.16 10.47
C ALA A 15 -17.61 15.02 9.48
N ALA A 16 -17.78 13.74 9.88
CA ALA A 16 -17.70 12.58 8.98
C ALA A 16 -19.04 12.28 8.29
N ALA A 17 -20.14 12.26 9.03
CA ALA A 17 -21.45 11.91 8.48
C ALA A 17 -22.03 12.96 7.52
N ASP A 18 -21.66 14.24 7.68
CA ASP A 18 -21.97 15.28 6.68
C ASP A 18 -21.28 14.98 5.33
N GLN A 19 -20.08 14.38 5.35
CA GLN A 19 -19.34 13.98 4.14
C GLN A 19 -20.00 12.79 3.43
N GLU A 20 -20.49 11.81 4.19
CA GLU A 20 -21.01 10.56 3.61
C GLU A 20 -22.44 10.69 3.05
N ARG A 21 -23.27 11.61 3.57
CA ARG A 21 -24.72 11.55 3.33
C ARG A 21 -25.45 12.90 3.20
N ASN A 22 -24.75 14.04 3.28
CA ASN A 22 -25.37 15.38 3.26
C ASN A 22 -26.53 15.50 4.29
N LEU A 23 -26.40 14.78 5.40
CA LEU A 23 -27.43 14.70 6.43
C LEU A 23 -27.26 15.87 7.38
N GLY A 24 -28.21 16.81 7.38
CA GLY A 24 -28.23 17.94 8.32
C GLY A 24 -28.31 17.56 9.82
N ALA A 25 -28.33 16.26 10.16
CA ALA A 25 -28.22 15.75 11.52
C ALA A 25 -27.70 14.29 11.56
N VAL A 26 -27.03 13.93 12.65
CA VAL A 26 -26.37 12.62 12.85
C VAL A 26 -26.80 12.01 14.18
N ALA A 27 -27.14 10.72 14.17
CA ALA A 27 -27.46 10.01 15.41
C ALA A 27 -26.17 9.62 16.14
N TYR A 28 -26.07 10.02 17.41
CA TYR A 28 -24.95 9.74 18.31
C TYR A 28 -25.46 8.96 19.52
N ALA A 29 -24.81 7.85 19.87
CA ALA A 29 -25.07 7.14 21.12
C ALA A 29 -24.06 7.61 22.16
N ASP A 30 -24.50 8.35 23.17
CA ASP A 30 -23.62 8.84 24.23
C ASP A 30 -23.10 7.64 25.06
N PRO A 31 -21.79 7.35 25.06
CA PRO A 31 -21.26 6.16 25.73
C PRO A 31 -21.26 6.28 27.25
N VAL A 32 -21.51 7.47 27.81
CA VAL A 32 -21.66 7.68 29.26
C VAL A 32 -23.10 7.48 29.70
N THR A 33 -24.06 7.99 28.94
CA THR A 33 -25.49 7.94 29.32
C THR A 33 -26.27 6.81 28.65
N GLY A 34 -25.71 6.19 27.62
CA GLY A 34 -26.36 5.16 26.79
C GLY A 34 -27.51 5.69 25.93
N ARG A 35 -27.74 7.00 25.90
CA ARG A 35 -28.88 7.60 25.18
C ARG A 35 -28.49 7.95 23.75
N HIS A 36 -29.40 7.65 22.83
CA HIS A 36 -29.31 8.15 21.45
C HIS A 36 -29.74 9.61 21.39
N GLU A 37 -28.89 10.44 20.81
CA GLU A 37 -29.08 11.87 20.61
C GLU A 37 -28.94 12.17 19.11
N LEU A 38 -29.87 12.96 18.56
CA LEU A 38 -29.69 13.58 17.25
C LEU A 38 -28.85 14.84 17.42
N VAL A 39 -27.74 14.90 16.68
CA VAL A 39 -26.81 16.02 16.65
C VAL A 39 -26.98 16.76 15.34
N ASP A 40 -27.48 17.99 15.41
CA ASP A 40 -27.69 18.88 14.26
C ASP A 40 -26.64 20.00 14.22
N ALA A 41 -26.69 20.84 13.19
CA ALA A 41 -25.79 21.99 13.04
C ALA A 41 -25.81 22.96 14.25
N ASN A 42 -26.94 23.08 14.95
CA ASN A 42 -27.05 23.95 16.12
C ASN A 42 -26.29 23.38 17.32
N LYS A 43 -26.42 22.08 17.58
CA LYS A 43 -25.65 21.38 18.62
C LYS A 43 -24.16 21.41 18.32
N ILE A 44 -23.77 21.22 17.05
CA ILE A 44 -22.37 21.31 16.64
C ILE A 44 -21.77 22.68 16.89
N ARG A 45 -22.52 23.77 16.68
CA ARG A 45 -22.05 25.11 17.03
C ARG A 45 -21.74 25.29 18.52
N VAL A 46 -22.35 24.50 19.40
CA VAL A 46 -22.05 24.52 20.84
C VAL A 46 -20.74 23.79 21.12
N TYR A 47 -20.61 22.55 20.65
CA TYR A 47 -19.38 21.75 20.81
C TYR A 47 -18.17 22.40 20.14
N TYR A 48 -18.34 22.95 18.94
CA TYR A 48 -17.32 23.71 18.24
C TYR A 48 -16.80 24.89 19.08
N ARG A 49 -17.71 25.71 19.64
CA ARG A 49 -17.32 26.87 20.47
C ARG A 49 -16.63 26.45 21.76
N GLN A 50 -17.07 25.33 22.34
CA GLN A 50 -16.46 24.75 23.53
C GLN A 50 -15.02 24.32 23.25
N LEU A 51 -14.80 23.55 22.18
CA LEU A 51 -13.47 23.09 21.78
C LEU A 51 -12.56 24.24 21.33
N GLU A 52 -13.09 25.25 20.63
CA GLU A 52 -12.31 26.42 20.22
C GLU A 52 -11.78 27.21 21.42
N ARG A 53 -12.60 27.38 22.46
CA ARG A 53 -12.19 28.01 23.73
C ARG A 53 -11.14 27.17 24.45
N ALA A 54 -11.34 25.85 24.51
CA ALA A 54 -10.40 24.93 25.14
C ALA A 54 -9.03 24.94 24.44
N LEU A 55 -9.01 24.96 23.10
CA LEU A 55 -7.78 25.08 22.31
C LEU A 55 -7.05 26.39 22.62
N LYS A 56 -7.76 27.53 22.56
CA LYS A 56 -7.19 28.86 22.87
C LYS A 56 -6.64 28.95 24.29
N ALA A 57 -7.29 28.27 25.23
CA ALA A 57 -6.87 28.20 26.63
C ALA A 57 -5.78 27.14 26.90
N LYS A 58 -5.30 26.41 25.88
CA LYS A 58 -4.35 25.29 26.01
C LYS A 58 -4.82 24.19 26.98
N GLN A 59 -6.12 23.92 26.99
CA GLN A 59 -6.76 22.91 27.83
C GLN A 59 -6.94 21.56 27.13
N LEU A 60 -6.62 21.49 25.83
CA LEU A 60 -6.59 20.24 25.06
C LEU A 60 -5.20 19.62 25.14
N SER A 61 -5.13 18.29 25.20
CA SER A 61 -3.89 17.57 24.92
C SER A 61 -3.43 17.84 23.48
N GLU A 62 -2.16 17.60 23.17
CA GLU A 62 -1.67 17.77 21.79
C GLU A 62 -2.44 16.88 20.80
N ALA A 63 -2.78 15.65 21.20
CA ALA A 63 -3.58 14.72 20.41
C ALA A 63 -5.01 15.25 20.18
N ASP A 64 -5.68 15.74 21.23
CA ASP A 64 -7.04 16.29 21.11
C ASP A 64 -7.07 17.59 20.30
N ALA A 65 -6.01 18.41 20.40
CA ALA A 65 -5.86 19.60 19.59
C ALA A 65 -5.76 19.24 18.09
N LYS A 66 -4.95 18.23 17.73
CA LYS A 66 -4.85 17.74 16.34
C LYS A 66 -6.19 17.20 15.84
N ARG A 67 -6.87 16.37 16.64
CA ARG A 67 -8.22 15.86 16.35
C ARG A 67 -9.22 16.99 16.09
N TYR A 68 -9.27 17.98 16.98
CA TYR A 68 -10.15 19.13 16.84
C TYR A 68 -9.85 19.94 15.57
N VAL A 69 -8.57 20.24 15.29
CA VAL A 69 -8.16 20.97 14.09
C VAL A 69 -8.59 20.22 12.82
N GLY A 70 -8.38 18.90 12.79
CA GLY A 70 -8.80 18.04 11.67
C GLY A 70 -10.32 18.00 11.48
N ALA A 71 -11.09 17.78 12.56
CA ALA A 71 -12.55 17.78 12.52
C ALA A 71 -13.13 19.14 12.11
N ARG A 72 -12.52 20.24 12.58
CA ARG A 72 -12.87 21.60 12.18
C ARG A 72 -12.60 21.85 10.69
N ALA A 73 -11.45 21.44 10.18
CA ALA A 73 -11.10 21.59 8.77
C ALA A 73 -12.12 20.86 7.88
N ARG A 74 -12.48 19.62 8.25
CA ARG A 74 -13.54 18.82 7.61
C ARG A 74 -14.87 19.56 7.54
N LEU A 75 -15.34 20.01 8.70
CA LEU A 75 -16.61 20.72 8.82
C LEU A 75 -16.62 22.03 8.00
N LEU A 76 -15.55 22.81 8.03
CA LEU A 76 -15.48 24.08 7.27
C LEU A 76 -15.46 23.85 5.76
N ALA A 77 -14.77 22.82 5.31
CA ALA A 77 -14.75 22.45 3.91
C ALA A 77 -16.15 21.99 3.45
N ALA A 78 -16.87 21.19 4.26
CA ALA A 78 -18.25 20.76 3.96
C ALA A 78 -19.23 21.92 3.82
N LEU A 79 -19.05 22.97 4.62
CA LEU A 79 -19.91 24.16 4.63
C LEU A 79 -19.62 25.18 3.51
N SER A 80 -18.56 25.01 2.73
CA SER A 80 -18.22 25.92 1.64
C SER A 80 -19.11 25.70 0.40
N PRO A 81 -19.36 26.72 -0.45
CA PRO A 81 -20.13 26.54 -1.69
C PRO A 81 -19.42 25.52 -2.60
N GLY A 82 -20.10 24.44 -3.00
CA GLY A 82 -19.47 23.30 -3.70
C GLY A 82 -18.64 22.37 -2.79
N GLY A 83 -18.66 22.61 -1.48
CA GLY A 83 -17.88 21.89 -0.47
C GLY A 83 -18.21 20.42 -0.38
N GLY A 84 -19.48 20.03 -0.58
CA GLY A 84 -19.87 18.61 -0.58
C GLY A 84 -19.13 17.76 -1.62
N GLU A 85 -18.78 18.32 -2.79
CA GLU A 85 -17.98 17.63 -3.82
C GLU A 85 -16.47 17.70 -3.50
N GLN A 86 -15.96 18.83 -2.99
CA GLN A 86 -14.54 19.01 -2.67
C GLN A 86 -14.08 18.24 -1.42
N VAL A 87 -14.99 17.97 -0.49
CA VAL A 87 -14.70 17.29 0.78
C VAL A 87 -14.64 15.77 0.62
N GLY A 88 -15.36 15.23 -0.37
CA GLY A 88 -15.24 13.80 -0.73
C GLY A 88 -13.89 13.46 -1.37
N GLU A 89 -13.16 14.45 -1.88
CA GLU A 89 -11.88 14.24 -2.55
C GLU A 89 -10.68 14.45 -1.61
N GLY A 90 -10.71 15.46 -0.72
CA GLY A 90 -9.57 15.82 0.13
C GLY A 90 -9.20 14.81 1.24
N PHE A 91 -7.97 14.89 1.72
CA PHE A 91 -7.52 14.21 2.95
C PHE A 91 -7.64 15.10 4.17
N PHE A 92 -7.92 14.49 5.32
CA PHE A 92 -7.92 15.16 6.62
C PHE A 92 -7.09 14.42 7.65
N ALA A 93 -6.28 15.12 8.43
CA ALA A 93 -5.49 14.49 9.48
C ALA A 93 -6.39 13.70 10.47
N GLY A 94 -5.96 12.48 10.80
CA GLY A 94 -6.69 11.52 11.63
C GLY A 94 -7.82 10.78 10.92
N GLU A 95 -8.09 11.07 9.64
CA GLU A 95 -9.05 10.31 8.85
C GLU A 95 -8.60 8.87 8.66
N ARG A 96 -9.57 7.94 8.77
CA ARG A 96 -9.36 6.51 8.56
C ARG A 96 -10.15 6.07 7.35
N LEU A 97 -9.46 5.40 6.45
CA LEU A 97 -10.00 4.81 5.23
C LEU A 97 -9.87 3.30 5.33
N GLN A 98 -10.92 2.58 4.96
CA GLN A 98 -10.92 1.13 4.95
C GLN A 98 -11.47 0.67 3.61
N GLY A 99 -10.73 -0.23 2.97
CA GLY A 99 -11.17 -0.87 1.73
C GLY A 99 -11.94 -2.15 1.99
N ASP A 100 -12.55 -2.65 0.92
CA ASP A 100 -13.20 -3.94 0.92
C ASP A 100 -12.17 -5.07 1.10
N ALA A 101 -12.63 -6.14 1.75
CA ALA A 101 -11.80 -7.31 1.95
C ALA A 101 -11.66 -8.11 0.64
N VAL A 102 -10.45 -8.53 0.33
CA VAL A 102 -10.13 -9.31 -0.88
C VAL A 102 -9.69 -10.72 -0.48
N SER A 103 -10.41 -11.74 -0.95
CA SER A 103 -10.02 -13.13 -0.75
C SER A 103 -8.86 -13.51 -1.68
N VAL A 104 -7.74 -13.91 -1.11
CA VAL A 104 -6.54 -14.32 -1.83
C VAL A 104 -6.74 -15.71 -2.36
N THR A 105 -6.89 -15.82 -3.67
CA THR A 105 -7.13 -17.10 -4.34
C THR A 105 -5.88 -17.58 -5.10
N PRO A 106 -5.74 -18.90 -5.36
CA PRO A 106 -4.57 -19.43 -6.06
C PRO A 106 -4.33 -18.77 -7.42
N TRP A 107 -5.39 -18.51 -8.19
CA TRP A 107 -5.27 -17.90 -9.51
C TRP A 107 -4.79 -16.45 -9.47
N MET A 108 -5.07 -15.70 -8.39
CA MET A 108 -4.58 -14.33 -8.22
C MET A 108 -3.07 -14.31 -8.01
N VAL A 109 -2.56 -15.24 -7.20
CA VAL A 109 -1.11 -15.37 -6.96
C VAL A 109 -0.40 -15.87 -8.21
N GLN A 110 -1.00 -16.80 -8.96
CA GLN A 110 -0.49 -17.21 -10.28
C GLN A 110 -0.47 -16.06 -11.28
N ALA A 111 -1.55 -15.27 -11.33
CA ALA A 111 -1.66 -14.11 -12.21
C ALA A 111 -0.59 -13.07 -11.87
N PHE A 112 -0.40 -12.77 -10.58
CA PHE A 112 0.64 -11.85 -10.14
C PHE A 112 2.04 -12.40 -10.43
N ALA A 113 2.30 -13.70 -10.24
CA ALA A 113 3.59 -14.29 -10.60
C ALA A 113 3.90 -14.18 -12.09
N LYS A 114 2.88 -14.38 -12.95
CA LYS A 114 3.03 -14.25 -14.41
C LYS A 114 3.17 -12.79 -14.84
N ALA A 115 2.38 -11.89 -14.25
CA ALA A 115 2.42 -10.47 -14.55
C ALA A 115 3.72 -9.83 -14.07
N SER A 116 4.07 -10.03 -12.81
CA SER A 116 5.29 -9.48 -12.20
C SER A 116 6.56 -10.18 -12.64
N GLY A 117 6.52 -11.42 -13.12
CA GLY A 117 7.72 -12.22 -13.38
C GLY A 117 8.38 -12.78 -12.11
N ASP A 118 7.89 -12.41 -10.91
CA ASP A 118 8.31 -13.05 -9.66
C ASP A 118 7.68 -14.44 -9.55
N ARG A 119 8.45 -15.43 -10.02
CA ARG A 119 8.07 -16.84 -10.05
C ARG A 119 8.74 -17.63 -8.92
N ASN A 120 9.08 -16.97 -7.81
CA ASN A 120 9.73 -17.62 -6.68
C ASN A 120 8.91 -18.83 -6.16
N ARG A 121 9.62 -19.88 -5.75
CA ARG A 121 9.06 -21.19 -5.38
C ARG A 121 8.07 -21.10 -4.22
N TYR A 122 8.22 -20.14 -3.30
CA TYR A 122 7.26 -19.91 -2.20
C TYR A 122 5.83 -19.64 -2.68
N HIS A 123 5.66 -19.17 -3.93
CA HIS A 123 4.37 -18.78 -4.49
C HIS A 123 3.74 -19.86 -5.38
N LEU A 124 4.56 -20.75 -5.97
CA LEU A 124 4.13 -21.65 -7.04
C LEU A 124 4.49 -23.13 -6.82
N ASP A 125 5.46 -23.45 -5.95
CA ASP A 125 5.92 -24.81 -5.68
C ASP A 125 5.47 -25.27 -4.29
N ARG A 126 4.37 -26.04 -4.25
CA ARG A 126 3.81 -26.54 -2.99
C ARG A 126 4.81 -27.40 -2.22
N ALA A 127 5.54 -28.29 -2.89
CA ALA A 127 6.46 -29.20 -2.21
C ALA A 127 7.62 -28.45 -1.54
N TYR A 128 8.13 -27.41 -2.21
CA TYR A 128 9.13 -26.52 -1.62
C TYR A 128 8.56 -25.70 -0.45
N ALA A 129 7.38 -25.09 -0.66
CA ALA A 129 6.79 -24.21 0.34
C ALA A 129 6.36 -24.96 1.62
N GLU A 130 5.92 -26.21 1.52
CA GLU A 130 5.62 -27.09 2.67
C GLU A 130 6.87 -27.39 3.53
N GLN A 131 8.03 -27.52 2.91
CA GLN A 131 9.31 -27.74 3.59
C GLN A 131 9.95 -26.45 4.12
N SER A 132 9.50 -25.30 3.60
CA SER A 132 9.94 -23.99 4.06
C SER A 132 9.33 -23.61 5.40
N ARG A 133 9.79 -22.49 5.95
CA ARG A 133 9.22 -21.88 7.16
C ARG A 133 7.74 -21.50 7.07
N PHE A 134 7.17 -21.46 5.85
CA PHE A 134 5.76 -21.11 5.65
C PHE A 134 4.83 -22.31 5.78
N HIS A 135 5.33 -23.54 5.63
CA HIS A 135 4.52 -24.76 5.64
C HIS A 135 3.34 -24.76 4.65
N GLY A 136 3.48 -24.01 3.54
CA GLY A 136 2.43 -23.85 2.54
C GLY A 136 2.74 -22.68 1.60
N LEU A 137 2.00 -22.62 0.48
CA LEU A 137 2.12 -21.52 -0.49
C LEU A 137 1.65 -20.21 0.12
N VAL A 138 2.40 -19.14 -0.16
CA VAL A 138 2.11 -17.78 0.30
C VAL A 138 2.07 -16.82 -0.88
N ALA A 139 1.28 -15.75 -0.78
CA ALA A 139 1.26 -14.68 -1.77
C ALA A 139 2.51 -13.80 -1.68
N HIS A 140 2.81 -13.06 -2.74
CA HIS A 140 3.93 -12.12 -2.78
C HIS A 140 3.72 -10.96 -1.80
N GLY A 141 4.81 -10.46 -1.21
CA GLY A 141 4.74 -9.22 -0.42
C GLY A 141 4.24 -8.05 -1.28
N LEU A 142 4.79 -7.90 -2.49
CA LEU A 142 4.39 -6.83 -3.41
C LEU A 142 2.96 -7.00 -3.95
N PHE A 143 2.44 -8.22 -4.07
CA PHE A 143 1.01 -8.45 -4.33
C PHE A 143 0.12 -7.84 -3.24
N THR A 144 0.52 -8.03 -1.98
CA THR A 144 -0.23 -7.51 -0.82
C THR A 144 -0.26 -5.98 -0.82
N VAL A 145 0.89 -5.32 -1.03
CA VAL A 145 0.91 -3.85 -1.05
C VAL A 145 0.23 -3.28 -2.30
N CYS A 146 0.29 -3.95 -3.45
CA CYS A 146 -0.48 -3.54 -4.63
C CYS A 146 -1.98 -3.52 -4.36
N HIS A 147 -2.53 -4.49 -3.61
CA HIS A 147 -3.93 -4.44 -3.18
C HIS A 147 -4.22 -3.28 -2.21
N VAL A 148 -3.30 -2.95 -1.30
CA VAL A 148 -3.43 -1.77 -0.43
C VAL A 148 -3.48 -0.48 -1.26
N LEU A 149 -2.59 -0.32 -2.23
CA LEU A 149 -2.52 0.86 -3.07
C LEU A 149 -3.71 0.98 -4.03
N ALA A 150 -4.15 -0.14 -4.62
CA ALA A 150 -5.33 -0.17 -5.45
C ALA A 150 -6.57 0.21 -4.63
N SER A 151 -6.74 -0.34 -3.43
CA SER A 151 -7.83 0.04 -2.53
C SER A 151 -7.78 1.53 -2.17
N LEU A 152 -6.60 2.05 -1.84
CA LEU A 152 -6.43 3.47 -1.55
C LEU A 152 -6.79 4.34 -2.77
N GLY A 153 -6.42 3.90 -3.98
CA GLY A 153 -6.76 4.57 -5.23
C GLY A 153 -8.28 4.60 -5.52
N HIS A 154 -9.01 3.55 -5.15
CA HIS A 154 -10.48 3.55 -5.23
C HIS A 154 -11.12 4.49 -4.22
N LEU A 155 -10.59 4.54 -2.99
CA LEU A 155 -11.08 5.41 -1.92
C LEU A 155 -10.70 6.88 -2.15
N ARG A 156 -9.60 7.12 -2.90
CA ARG A 156 -9.09 8.45 -3.27
C ARG A 156 -8.65 8.53 -4.73
N PRO A 157 -9.61 8.56 -5.67
CA PRO A 157 -9.36 8.69 -7.11
C PRO A 157 -8.49 9.89 -7.51
N ALA A 158 -8.61 11.01 -6.80
CA ALA A 158 -7.95 12.27 -7.14
C ALA A 158 -6.54 12.39 -6.54
N TYR A 159 -5.88 11.27 -6.21
CA TYR A 159 -4.55 11.27 -5.57
C TYR A 159 -3.63 10.23 -6.20
N ALA A 160 -2.44 10.69 -6.58
CA ALA A 160 -1.34 9.86 -7.03
C ALA A 160 -0.37 9.53 -5.89
N ILE A 161 0.19 8.33 -5.92
CA ILE A 161 1.18 7.87 -4.95
C ILE A 161 2.56 8.37 -5.39
N GLU A 162 3.24 9.13 -4.54
CA GLU A 162 4.58 9.65 -4.79
C GLU A 162 5.65 8.73 -4.20
N ALA A 163 5.45 8.21 -2.99
CA ALA A 163 6.42 7.39 -2.29
C ALA A 163 5.74 6.31 -1.45
N LEU A 164 6.49 5.23 -1.17
CA LEU A 164 6.00 4.07 -0.43
C LEU A 164 7.08 3.51 0.46
N VAL A 165 6.72 3.11 1.68
CA VAL A 165 7.47 2.18 2.52
C VAL A 165 6.50 1.11 2.95
N ALA A 166 6.83 -0.17 2.72
CA ALA A 166 5.99 -1.30 3.10
C ALA A 166 6.85 -2.37 3.77
N ARG A 167 6.33 -2.96 4.86
CA ARG A 167 6.94 -4.03 5.63
C ARG A 167 5.99 -5.21 5.69
N PHE A 168 6.48 -6.40 5.34
CA PHE A 168 5.70 -7.63 5.31
C PHE A 168 5.85 -8.35 6.65
N ARG A 169 4.82 -8.25 7.48
CA ARG A 169 4.83 -8.66 8.89
C ARG A 169 4.46 -10.11 9.10
N ALA A 170 3.68 -10.68 8.20
CA ALA A 170 3.24 -12.06 8.24
C ALA A 170 2.98 -12.58 6.83
N PRO A 171 3.14 -13.90 6.61
CA PRO A 171 2.74 -14.51 5.35
C PRO A 171 1.24 -14.35 5.13
N VAL A 172 0.87 -14.21 3.86
CA VAL A 172 -0.52 -14.25 3.39
C VAL A 172 -0.73 -15.58 2.70
N TYR A 173 -1.57 -16.43 3.27
CA TYR A 173 -1.85 -17.76 2.73
C TYR A 173 -2.99 -17.72 1.72
N PHE A 174 -3.05 -18.75 0.89
CA PHE A 174 -4.16 -18.91 -0.04
C PHE A 174 -5.43 -19.20 0.76
N GLY A 175 -6.50 -18.45 0.49
CA GLY A 175 -7.74 -18.45 1.26
C GLY A 175 -7.84 -17.33 2.30
N ASP A 176 -6.75 -16.63 2.61
CA ASP A 176 -6.81 -15.47 3.49
C ASP A 176 -7.68 -14.36 2.88
N SER A 177 -8.44 -13.66 3.72
CA SER A 177 -9.08 -12.41 3.36
C SER A 177 -8.20 -11.25 3.79
N LEU A 178 -7.78 -10.40 2.85
CA LEU A 178 -6.97 -9.21 3.09
C LEU A 178 -7.87 -7.98 3.20
N THR A 179 -7.84 -7.28 4.33
CA THR A 179 -8.56 -6.01 4.52
C THR A 179 -7.55 -4.85 4.57
N PRO A 180 -7.45 -4.05 3.50
CA PRO A 180 -6.58 -2.87 3.47
C PRO A 180 -7.20 -1.71 4.25
N SER A 181 -6.34 -0.90 4.87
CA SER A 181 -6.73 0.33 5.55
C SER A 181 -5.64 1.39 5.47
N ALA A 182 -6.02 2.65 5.67
CA ALA A 182 -5.11 3.76 5.77
C ALA A 182 -5.56 4.75 6.85
N GLU A 183 -4.60 5.39 7.51
CA GLU A 183 -4.83 6.50 8.44
C GLU A 183 -3.99 7.69 8.00
N VAL A 184 -4.65 8.82 7.72
CA VAL A 184 -3.99 10.07 7.34
C VAL A 184 -3.25 10.63 8.55
N GLN A 185 -1.92 10.61 8.50
CA GLN A 185 -1.07 11.13 9.57
C GLN A 185 -0.91 12.64 9.43
N GLU A 186 -0.62 13.10 8.22
CA GLU A 186 -0.31 14.50 7.93
C GLU A 186 -0.91 14.92 6.59
N VAL A 187 -1.36 16.17 6.51
CA VAL A 187 -1.80 16.83 5.28
C VAL A 187 -0.91 18.06 5.11
N GLY A 188 -0.07 18.04 4.08
CA GLY A 188 0.86 19.10 3.75
C GLY A 188 0.27 20.17 2.84
N GLU A 189 1.05 21.20 2.56
CA GLU A 189 0.70 22.21 1.57
C GLU A 189 0.65 21.62 0.15
N GLY A 190 -0.15 22.22 -0.74
CA GLY A 190 -0.23 21.80 -2.14
C GLY A 190 -0.89 20.44 -2.38
N GLY A 191 -1.71 19.95 -1.43
CA GLY A 191 -2.49 18.73 -1.59
C GLY A 191 -1.69 17.44 -1.39
N GLN A 192 -0.53 17.49 -0.72
CA GLN A 192 0.20 16.30 -0.30
C GLN A 192 -0.37 15.73 1.00
N ALA A 193 -0.37 14.41 1.15
CA ALA A 193 -0.72 13.74 2.39
C ALA A 193 0.21 12.55 2.67
N VAL A 194 0.49 12.32 3.95
CA VAL A 194 1.25 11.16 4.43
C VAL A 194 0.31 10.25 5.19
N LEU A 195 0.18 9.00 4.74
CA LEU A 195 -0.74 8.02 5.28
C LEU A 195 0.06 6.87 5.90
N HIS A 196 -0.33 6.42 7.08
CA HIS A 196 0.00 5.08 7.53
C HIS A 196 -0.92 4.10 6.79
N VAL A 197 -0.37 3.12 6.09
CA VAL A 197 -1.13 2.12 5.34
C VAL A 197 -0.92 0.74 5.92
N SER A 198 -1.94 -0.10 5.91
CA SER A 198 -1.84 -1.48 6.41
C SER A 198 -2.81 -2.43 5.72
N ALA A 199 -2.55 -3.72 5.87
CA ALA A 199 -3.50 -4.78 5.58
C ALA A 199 -3.50 -5.79 6.72
N VAL A 200 -4.69 -6.26 7.09
CA VAL A 200 -4.90 -7.35 8.05
C VAL A 200 -5.50 -8.57 7.36
N ASN A 201 -5.19 -9.76 7.85
CA ASN A 201 -5.87 -10.99 7.41
C ASN A 201 -7.22 -11.18 8.16
N HIS A 202 -7.93 -12.26 7.84
CA HIS A 202 -9.22 -12.62 8.46
C HIS A 202 -9.15 -12.92 9.97
N GLU A 203 -7.95 -13.17 10.51
CA GLU A 203 -7.69 -13.35 11.95
C GLU A 203 -7.35 -12.03 12.66
N GLY A 204 -7.35 -10.90 11.94
CA GLY A 204 -6.96 -9.59 12.46
C GLY A 204 -5.44 -9.38 12.58
N LYS A 205 -4.63 -10.29 12.03
CA LYS A 205 -3.17 -10.16 12.04
C LYS A 205 -2.71 -9.16 10.98
N VAL A 206 -1.88 -8.20 11.36
CA VAL A 206 -1.22 -7.29 10.40
C VAL A 206 -0.25 -8.10 9.53
N VAL A 207 -0.51 -8.13 8.22
CA VAL A 207 0.33 -8.82 7.23
C VAL A 207 1.23 -7.87 6.47
N CYS A 208 0.78 -6.63 6.27
CA CYS A 208 1.54 -5.55 5.64
C CYS A 208 1.27 -4.25 6.40
N GLU A 209 2.30 -3.44 6.63
CA GLU A 209 2.14 -2.08 7.13
C GLU A 209 3.24 -1.15 6.60
N GLY A 210 2.98 0.16 6.62
CA GLY A 210 3.81 1.07 5.89
C GLY A 210 3.39 2.52 5.93
N THR A 211 4.05 3.31 5.09
CA THR A 211 3.73 4.71 4.86
C THR A 211 3.60 4.95 3.37
N ALA A 212 2.55 5.64 2.95
CA ALA A 212 2.39 6.11 1.58
C ALA A 212 2.32 7.65 1.58
N THR A 213 3.08 8.28 0.70
CA THR A 213 2.96 9.72 0.43
C THR A 213 2.15 9.88 -0.84
N LEU A 214 1.08 10.65 -0.79
CA LEU A 214 0.18 10.90 -1.90
C LEU A 214 0.12 12.38 -2.20
N LYS A 215 -0.18 12.72 -3.44
CA LYS A 215 -0.40 14.09 -3.89
C LYS A 215 -1.63 14.16 -4.77
N GLN A 216 -2.40 15.23 -4.60
CA GLN A 216 -3.59 15.47 -5.39
C GLN A 216 -3.22 15.53 -6.88
N GLU A 217 -3.90 14.74 -7.69
CA GLU A 217 -3.70 14.57 -9.13
C GLU A 217 -5.06 14.39 -9.80
N LYS A 218 -5.23 14.89 -11.02
CA LYS A 218 -6.51 14.68 -11.72
C LYS A 218 -6.67 13.22 -12.05
N ALA A 219 -7.79 12.63 -11.64
CA ALA A 219 -8.00 11.20 -11.79
C ALA A 219 -7.92 10.72 -13.26
N GLY A 220 -8.41 11.55 -14.20
CA GLY A 220 -8.54 11.16 -15.60
C GLY A 220 -9.72 10.21 -15.81
N GLU A 221 -9.76 9.50 -16.93
CA GLU A 221 -10.77 8.47 -17.18
C GLU A 221 -10.38 7.16 -16.51
N ILE A 222 -11.33 6.55 -15.79
CA ILE A 222 -11.10 5.28 -15.09
C ILE A 222 -10.93 4.14 -16.11
N CYS A 223 -9.85 3.38 -15.97
CA CYS A 223 -9.63 2.16 -16.71
C CYS A 223 -10.47 1.05 -16.07
N THR A 224 -11.62 0.76 -16.67
CA THR A 224 -12.51 -0.30 -16.19
C THR A 224 -12.03 -1.68 -16.64
N THR A 225 -12.36 -2.68 -15.82
CA THR A 225 -12.10 -4.08 -16.10
C THR A 225 -13.43 -4.76 -16.46
N PRO A 226 -13.69 -5.07 -17.75
CA PRO A 226 -14.89 -5.79 -18.14
C PRO A 226 -15.05 -7.13 -17.39
N PRO A 227 -16.28 -7.63 -17.16
CA PRO A 227 -16.49 -8.90 -16.45
C PRO A 227 -15.79 -10.12 -17.06
N ALA A 228 -15.55 -10.10 -18.39
CA ALA A 228 -14.84 -11.17 -19.10
C ALA A 228 -13.34 -11.26 -18.74
N GLU A 229 -12.77 -10.21 -18.14
CA GLU A 229 -11.35 -10.13 -17.83
C GLU A 229 -10.91 -11.12 -16.77
N LEU A 230 -11.75 -11.41 -15.76
CA LEU A 230 -11.39 -12.38 -14.72
C LEU A 230 -11.28 -13.80 -15.29
N ALA A 231 -12.17 -14.16 -16.22
CA ALA A 231 -12.10 -15.46 -16.89
C ALA A 231 -10.85 -15.57 -17.78
N TRP A 232 -10.54 -14.51 -18.52
CA TRP A 232 -9.31 -14.41 -19.30
C TRP A 232 -8.07 -14.49 -18.41
N LEU A 233 -8.01 -13.72 -17.31
CA LEU A 233 -6.87 -13.66 -16.40
C LEU A 233 -6.58 -15.03 -15.78
N ARG A 234 -7.61 -15.74 -15.32
CA ARG A 234 -7.50 -17.11 -14.78
C ARG A 234 -6.91 -18.07 -15.81
N HIS A 235 -7.42 -18.03 -17.03
CA HIS A 235 -6.90 -18.88 -18.12
C HIS A 235 -5.47 -18.48 -18.50
N TRP A 236 -5.18 -17.18 -18.59
CA TRP A 236 -3.87 -16.66 -18.93
C TRP A 236 -2.82 -17.03 -17.87
N ALA A 237 -3.18 -17.07 -16.59
CA ALA A 237 -2.24 -17.39 -15.50
C ALA A 237 -1.97 -18.89 -15.29
N GLN A 238 -2.79 -19.77 -15.85
CA GLN A 238 -2.81 -21.21 -15.49
C GLN A 238 -1.52 -21.98 -15.81
N ASP A 239 -0.70 -21.47 -16.73
CA ASP A 239 0.51 -22.11 -17.24
C ASP A 239 1.79 -21.59 -16.55
N VAL A 240 1.66 -20.69 -15.58
CA VAL A 240 2.82 -20.17 -14.84
C VAL A 240 3.44 -21.29 -13.99
N THR A 241 4.76 -21.44 -14.09
CA THR A 241 5.53 -22.45 -13.33
C THR A 241 6.57 -21.77 -12.44
N PRO A 242 6.97 -22.36 -11.31
CA PRO A 242 8.03 -21.82 -10.47
C PRO A 242 9.35 -21.67 -11.24
N ALA A 243 10.06 -20.57 -10.99
CA ALA A 243 11.46 -20.43 -11.38
C ALA A 243 12.32 -21.22 -10.37
N VAL A 244 13.13 -22.15 -10.88
CA VAL A 244 14.08 -22.92 -10.08
C VAL A 244 15.47 -22.42 -10.43
N SER A 245 16.01 -21.52 -9.61
CA SER A 245 17.41 -21.12 -9.71
C SER A 245 18.28 -22.17 -9.00
N PRO A 246 19.33 -22.71 -9.64
CA PRO A 246 20.32 -23.54 -8.96
C PRO A 246 21.28 -22.71 -8.10
N ILE A 247 21.26 -21.39 -8.25
CA ILE A 247 22.14 -20.45 -7.55
C ILE A 247 21.35 -19.77 -6.45
N VAL A 248 21.87 -19.84 -5.22
CA VAL A 248 21.47 -19.00 -4.09
C VAL A 248 22.66 -18.11 -3.77
N HIS A 249 22.46 -16.79 -3.84
CA HIS A 249 23.54 -15.84 -3.59
C HIS A 249 23.79 -15.68 -2.09
N ASP A 250 25.05 -15.78 -1.67
CA ASP A 250 25.49 -15.26 -0.37
C ASP A 250 26.16 -13.91 -0.62
N PHE A 251 25.45 -12.82 -0.33
CA PHE A 251 25.99 -11.48 -0.56
C PHE A 251 27.09 -11.07 0.43
N THR A 252 27.37 -11.88 1.46
CA THR A 252 28.53 -11.71 2.34
C THR A 252 29.82 -12.28 1.74
N ASP A 253 29.71 -13.07 0.67
CA ASP A 253 30.83 -13.51 -0.17
C ASP A 253 31.25 -12.37 -1.12
N PRO A 254 32.52 -11.94 -1.10
CA PRO A 254 33.06 -10.99 -2.08
C PRO A 254 32.91 -11.41 -3.55
N ALA A 255 32.79 -12.72 -3.84
CA ALA A 255 32.65 -13.25 -5.19
C ALA A 255 31.23 -13.10 -5.78
N THR A 256 30.21 -12.86 -4.94
CA THR A 256 28.82 -12.71 -5.38
C THR A 256 28.62 -11.45 -6.22
N PRO A 257 27.99 -11.53 -7.41
CA PRO A 257 27.68 -10.36 -8.23
C PRO A 257 26.79 -9.36 -7.49
N ARG A 258 27.30 -8.15 -7.28
CA ARG A 258 26.57 -7.09 -6.55
C ARG A 258 25.73 -6.21 -7.43
N HIS A 259 26.20 -5.94 -8.65
CA HIS A 259 25.47 -5.13 -9.62
C HIS A 259 24.96 -6.04 -10.73
N GLN A 260 23.65 -6.09 -10.90
CA GLN A 260 22.97 -6.89 -11.90
C GLN A 260 22.02 -6.01 -12.68
N THR A 261 21.91 -6.27 -13.99
CA THR A 261 21.06 -5.49 -14.89
C THR A 261 20.05 -6.39 -15.57
N PHE A 262 18.80 -5.96 -15.62
CA PHE A 262 17.69 -6.67 -16.24
C PHE A 262 16.96 -5.76 -17.22
N THR A 263 16.20 -6.36 -18.12
CA THR A 263 15.28 -5.63 -19.00
C THR A 263 13.89 -6.24 -18.92
N ARG A 264 12.87 -5.39 -19.10
CA ARG A 264 11.46 -5.81 -19.10
C ARG A 264 10.68 -5.02 -20.12
N THR A 265 10.01 -5.71 -21.02
CA THR A 265 9.02 -5.10 -21.90
C THR A 265 7.66 -5.07 -21.20
N ILE A 266 6.99 -3.92 -21.18
CA ILE A 266 5.62 -3.80 -20.69
C ILE A 266 4.68 -4.13 -21.83
N THR A 267 4.15 -5.36 -21.88
CA THR A 267 3.24 -5.78 -22.96
C THR A 267 1.79 -5.34 -22.68
N PRO A 268 0.94 -5.22 -23.72
CA PRO A 268 -0.49 -4.99 -23.52
C PRO A 268 -1.15 -6.03 -22.60
N GLU A 269 -0.72 -7.29 -22.66
CA GLU A 269 -1.23 -8.37 -21.79
C GLU A 269 -0.86 -8.15 -20.33
N LEU A 270 0.33 -7.63 -20.03
CA LEU A 270 0.74 -7.30 -18.65
C LEU A 270 -0.13 -6.18 -18.08
N VAL A 271 -0.37 -5.12 -18.88
CA VAL A 271 -1.26 -4.02 -18.48
C VAL A 271 -2.67 -4.53 -18.26
N ARG A 272 -3.19 -5.37 -19.17
CA ARG A 272 -4.50 -6.01 -19.05
C ARG A 272 -4.61 -6.87 -17.80
N ALA A 273 -3.58 -7.68 -17.49
CA ALA A 273 -3.54 -8.50 -16.29
C ALA A 273 -3.51 -7.67 -15.00
N THR A 274 -2.75 -6.58 -14.97
CA THR A 274 -2.68 -5.66 -13.83
C THR A 274 -4.06 -5.02 -13.57
N LEU A 275 -4.71 -4.51 -14.62
CA LEU A 275 -6.06 -3.97 -14.53
C LEU A 275 -7.08 -5.02 -14.09
N ALA A 276 -6.98 -6.24 -14.62
CA ALA A 276 -7.87 -7.33 -14.25
C ALA A 276 -7.71 -7.79 -12.80
N LEU A 277 -6.49 -7.70 -12.25
CA LEU A 277 -6.17 -8.16 -10.90
C LEU A 277 -6.46 -7.11 -9.82
N PHE A 278 -6.23 -5.83 -10.12
CA PHE A 278 -6.28 -4.74 -9.13
C PHE A 278 -7.33 -3.67 -9.43
N GLY A 279 -7.93 -3.68 -10.62
CA GLY A 279 -8.81 -2.62 -11.09
C GLY A 279 -10.25 -2.71 -10.59
N PRO A 280 -11.05 -1.69 -10.95
CA PRO A 280 -10.72 -0.59 -11.89
C PRO A 280 -9.64 0.38 -11.38
N LEU A 281 -8.80 0.96 -12.25
CA LEU A 281 -7.71 1.87 -11.86
C LEU A 281 -7.72 3.14 -12.70
N TYR A 282 -7.25 4.25 -12.15
CA TYR A 282 -6.91 5.42 -12.95
C TYR A 282 -5.49 5.31 -13.52
N PRO A 283 -5.15 6.02 -14.62
CA PRO A 283 -3.82 5.93 -15.24
C PRO A 283 -2.65 6.21 -14.27
N HIS A 284 -2.82 7.19 -13.38
CA HIS A 284 -1.84 7.55 -12.36
C HIS A 284 -1.70 6.51 -11.23
N GLN A 285 -2.63 5.55 -11.15
CA GLN A 285 -2.63 4.44 -10.18
C GLN A 285 -2.05 3.17 -10.81
N LEU A 286 -2.26 2.97 -12.11
CA LEU A 286 -1.74 1.82 -12.85
C LEU A 286 -0.20 1.80 -12.89
N SER A 287 0.44 2.92 -13.22
CA SER A 287 1.90 2.99 -13.38
C SER A 287 2.66 2.60 -12.11
N PRO A 288 2.29 3.07 -10.90
CA PRO A 288 2.88 2.58 -9.66
C PRO A 288 2.78 1.05 -9.47
N LEU A 289 1.66 0.42 -9.83
CA LEU A 289 1.53 -1.04 -9.71
C LEU A 289 2.46 -1.78 -10.68
N LEU A 290 2.53 -1.34 -11.94
CA LEU A 290 3.47 -1.89 -12.93
C LEU A 290 4.94 -1.70 -12.52
N ALA A 291 5.26 -0.57 -11.87
CA ALA A 291 6.58 -0.33 -11.30
C ALA A 291 6.91 -1.27 -10.14
N LEU A 292 5.95 -1.55 -9.25
CA LEU A 292 6.09 -2.52 -8.16
C LEU A 292 6.20 -3.96 -8.68
N GLU A 293 5.45 -4.32 -9.72
CA GLU A 293 5.61 -5.59 -10.41
C GLU A 293 7.01 -5.76 -11.02
N THR A 294 7.55 -4.69 -11.61
CA THR A 294 8.93 -4.66 -12.12
C THR A 294 9.95 -4.78 -10.97
N MET A 295 9.70 -4.15 -9.82
CA MET A 295 10.51 -4.32 -8.62
C MET A 295 10.47 -5.77 -8.09
N ALA A 296 9.32 -6.44 -8.15
CA ALA A 296 9.19 -7.83 -7.74
C ALA A 296 10.07 -8.74 -8.59
N MET A 297 10.01 -8.60 -9.93
CA MET A 297 10.90 -9.28 -10.87
C MET A 297 12.36 -9.10 -10.49
N ALA A 298 12.79 -7.85 -10.33
CA ALA A 298 14.18 -7.50 -10.07
C ALA A 298 14.68 -8.05 -8.72
N SER A 299 13.83 -8.01 -7.69
CA SER A 299 14.14 -8.61 -6.38
C SER A 299 14.32 -10.12 -6.49
N ALA A 300 13.40 -10.81 -7.17
CA ALA A 300 13.42 -12.25 -7.33
C ALA A 300 14.60 -12.74 -8.19
N GLU A 301 14.92 -12.02 -9.27
CA GLU A 301 16.03 -12.39 -10.16
C GLU A 301 17.40 -12.03 -9.59
N SER A 302 17.54 -10.89 -8.91
CA SER A 302 18.83 -10.51 -8.32
C SER A 302 19.19 -11.32 -7.08
N SER A 303 18.20 -11.87 -6.38
CA SER A 303 18.41 -12.62 -5.13
C SER A 303 17.48 -13.84 -5.01
N PRO A 304 17.61 -14.82 -5.92
CA PRO A 304 16.71 -15.96 -5.99
C PRO A 304 16.70 -16.78 -4.69
N GLY A 305 15.51 -17.18 -4.26
CA GLY A 305 15.29 -18.00 -3.06
C GLY A 305 15.24 -17.20 -1.75
N HIS A 306 15.61 -15.92 -1.76
CA HIS A 306 15.49 -15.06 -0.58
C HIS A 306 14.05 -14.55 -0.40
N LEU A 307 13.73 -14.12 0.82
CA LEU A 307 12.38 -13.69 1.21
C LEU A 307 12.30 -12.18 1.35
N LEU A 308 11.38 -11.55 0.62
CA LEU A 308 11.13 -10.12 0.72
C LEU A 308 10.52 -9.74 2.08
N LEU A 309 11.23 -8.89 2.84
CA LEU A 309 10.78 -8.39 4.15
C LEU A 309 10.21 -6.98 4.08
N SER A 310 10.73 -6.15 3.19
CA SER A 310 10.22 -4.79 2.99
C SER A 310 10.57 -4.25 1.62
N ALA A 311 9.76 -3.31 1.14
CA ALA A 311 10.00 -2.52 -0.06
C ALA A 311 9.87 -1.04 0.27
N ARG A 312 10.79 -0.23 -0.26
CA ARG A 312 10.76 1.23 -0.18
C ARG A 312 10.88 1.80 -1.58
N VAL A 313 9.98 2.68 -1.96
CA VAL A 313 10.03 3.49 -3.18
C VAL A 313 10.18 4.93 -2.76
N LEU A 314 11.27 5.58 -3.17
CA LEU A 314 11.54 6.98 -2.83
C LEU A 314 10.71 7.93 -3.67
N ALA A 315 10.52 7.58 -4.94
CA ALA A 315 9.69 8.31 -5.88
C ALA A 315 9.22 7.37 -6.97
N PHE A 316 7.91 7.35 -7.22
CA PHE A 316 7.38 6.90 -8.50
C PHE A 316 7.68 7.95 -9.58
N GLY A 317 8.04 7.46 -10.76
CA GLY A 317 8.51 8.25 -11.88
C GLY A 317 7.45 8.49 -12.95
N GLY A 318 7.91 8.64 -14.19
CA GLY A 318 7.04 8.86 -15.34
C GLY A 318 6.02 7.73 -15.57
N PRO A 319 4.97 7.98 -16.38
CA PRO A 319 3.99 6.96 -16.71
C PRO A 319 4.64 5.76 -17.39
N ILE A 320 4.04 4.60 -17.21
CA ILE A 320 4.42 3.36 -17.89
C ILE A 320 3.32 3.02 -18.91
N GLU A 321 3.71 2.86 -20.17
CA GLU A 321 2.80 2.57 -21.27
C GLU A 321 3.06 1.18 -21.89
N PRO A 322 2.04 0.55 -22.50
CA PRO A 322 2.26 -0.65 -23.31
C PRO A 322 3.29 -0.39 -24.42
N GLY A 323 4.29 -1.26 -24.51
CA GLY A 323 5.42 -1.16 -25.44
C GLY A 323 6.70 -0.62 -24.80
N ASP A 324 6.63 -0.04 -23.60
CA ASP A 324 7.81 0.48 -22.91
C ASP A 324 8.84 -0.62 -22.64
N GLN A 325 10.12 -0.24 -22.78
CA GLN A 325 11.26 -1.08 -22.47
C GLN A 325 11.93 -0.52 -21.21
N LEU A 326 11.77 -1.24 -20.11
CA LEU A 326 12.36 -0.87 -18.83
C LEU A 326 13.73 -1.49 -18.70
N SER A 327 14.71 -0.69 -18.29
CA SER A 327 16.03 -1.11 -17.86
C SER A 327 16.08 -1.04 -16.34
N ILE A 328 16.53 -2.12 -15.70
CA ILE A 328 16.59 -2.25 -14.25
C ILE A 328 18.04 -2.48 -13.83
N ALA A 329 18.50 -1.73 -12.83
CA ALA A 329 19.74 -1.99 -12.12
C ALA A 329 19.43 -2.37 -10.68
N ALA A 330 19.88 -3.56 -10.26
CA ALA A 330 19.82 -4.04 -8.89
C ALA A 330 21.23 -4.06 -8.29
N THR A 331 21.43 -3.40 -7.15
CA THR A 331 22.74 -3.25 -6.52
C THR A 331 22.70 -3.61 -5.04
N ALA A 332 23.45 -4.63 -4.63
CA ALA A 332 23.71 -4.93 -3.23
C ALA A 332 24.92 -4.13 -2.71
N PRO A 333 24.92 -3.68 -1.43
CA PRO A 333 26.06 -2.97 -0.85
C PRO A 333 27.26 -3.89 -0.66
N PRO A 334 28.46 -3.38 -0.31
CA PRO A 334 29.66 -4.18 -0.05
C PRO A 334 29.47 -5.21 1.10
N PRO A 335 30.23 -6.32 1.11
CA PRO A 335 29.99 -7.41 2.06
C PRO A 335 30.22 -7.00 3.52
N GLU A 336 31.16 -6.10 3.80
CA GLU A 336 31.40 -5.56 5.13
C GLU A 336 30.20 -4.76 5.66
N GLU A 337 29.52 -4.01 4.80
CA GLU A 337 28.32 -3.27 5.16
C GLU A 337 27.16 -4.24 5.43
N ILE A 338 27.02 -5.28 4.60
CA ILE A 338 26.02 -6.33 4.82
C ILE A 338 26.25 -7.03 6.16
N ARG A 339 27.48 -7.47 6.46
CA ARG A 339 27.79 -8.13 7.75
C ARG A 339 27.46 -7.23 8.93
N ARG A 340 27.83 -5.95 8.87
CA ARG A 340 27.50 -4.96 9.91
C ARG A 340 25.99 -4.81 10.07
N LEU A 341 25.23 -4.69 8.98
CA LEU A 341 23.76 -4.60 9.03
C LEU A 341 23.14 -5.86 9.64
N GLN A 342 23.68 -7.04 9.33
CA GLN A 342 23.20 -8.31 9.88
C GLN A 342 23.47 -8.43 11.38
N GLU A 343 24.63 -7.98 11.85
CA GLU A 343 24.97 -7.89 13.27
C GLU A 343 24.04 -6.91 14.00
N GLU A 344 23.83 -5.71 13.44
CA GLU A 344 22.96 -4.67 14.02
C GLU A 344 21.49 -5.12 14.10
N LYS A 345 21.01 -5.89 13.12
CA LYS A 345 19.61 -6.35 13.06
C LYS A 345 19.39 -7.74 13.67
N GLY A 346 20.46 -8.48 13.95
CA GLY A 346 20.37 -9.87 14.41
C GLY A 346 19.71 -10.80 13.39
N ALA A 347 19.80 -10.50 12.09
CA ALA A 347 19.14 -11.24 11.02
C ALA A 347 19.97 -11.24 9.74
N ARG A 348 19.96 -12.35 8.98
CA ARG A 348 20.68 -12.50 7.70
C ARG A 348 19.98 -11.74 6.57
N ILE A 349 19.94 -10.43 6.65
CA ILE A 349 19.29 -9.58 5.65
C ILE A 349 20.29 -9.03 4.63
N VAL A 350 19.79 -8.71 3.45
CA VAL A 350 20.49 -7.96 2.41
C VAL A 350 19.56 -6.90 1.83
N PRO A 351 19.92 -5.61 1.91
CA PRO A 351 19.23 -4.58 1.13
C PRO A 351 19.73 -4.60 -0.32
N ILE A 352 18.83 -4.41 -1.27
CA ILE A 352 19.13 -4.31 -2.69
C ILE A 352 18.48 -3.03 -3.22
N ASP A 353 19.31 -2.10 -3.66
CA ASP A 353 18.87 -0.88 -4.33
C ASP A 353 18.44 -1.21 -5.76
N ILE A 354 17.26 -0.73 -6.14
CA ILE A 354 16.62 -1.00 -7.43
C ILE A 354 16.33 0.35 -8.09
N ALA A 355 16.95 0.57 -9.24
CA ALA A 355 16.69 1.71 -10.11
C ALA A 355 16.10 1.24 -11.44
N VAL A 356 14.99 1.85 -11.86
CA VAL A 356 14.28 1.52 -13.10
C VAL A 356 14.17 2.77 -13.97
N THR A 357 14.56 2.65 -15.22
CA THR A 357 14.41 3.69 -16.25
C THR A 357 13.73 3.12 -17.49
N ASN A 358 13.01 3.95 -18.24
CA ASN A 358 12.51 3.55 -19.56
C ASN A 358 13.58 3.75 -20.66
N GLN A 359 13.24 3.41 -21.90
CA GLN A 359 14.10 3.50 -23.07
C GLN A 359 14.63 4.91 -23.39
N TRP A 360 14.01 5.95 -22.83
CA TRP A 360 14.46 7.34 -22.98
C TRP A 360 15.29 7.83 -21.80
N GLY A 361 15.61 6.95 -20.84
CA GLY A 361 16.35 7.29 -19.63
C GLY A 361 15.53 8.01 -18.57
N ALA A 362 14.20 8.14 -18.75
CA ALA A 362 13.35 8.70 -17.71
C ALA A 362 13.23 7.70 -16.56
N ARG A 363 13.38 8.21 -15.33
CA ARG A 363 13.23 7.40 -14.12
C ARG A 363 11.78 6.97 -13.96
N ILE A 364 11.56 5.69 -13.73
CA ILE A 364 10.26 5.06 -13.45
C ILE A 364 10.13 4.75 -11.97
N LEU A 365 11.20 4.25 -11.36
CA LEU A 365 11.23 3.93 -9.94
C LEU A 365 12.67 4.00 -9.44
N HIS A 366 12.84 4.51 -8.23
CA HIS A 366 14.05 4.28 -7.45
C HIS A 366 13.66 3.91 -6.03
N GLY A 367 14.18 2.78 -5.56
CA GLY A 367 13.80 2.21 -4.29
C GLY A 367 14.80 1.18 -3.80
N GLN A 368 14.46 0.56 -2.69
CA GLN A 368 15.25 -0.50 -2.08
C GLN A 368 14.31 -1.58 -1.56
N VAL A 369 14.70 -2.83 -1.78
CA VAL A 369 14.08 -3.98 -1.12
C VAL A 369 15.02 -4.52 -0.05
N VAL A 370 14.46 -5.11 1.01
CA VAL A 370 15.25 -5.85 2.00
C VAL A 370 14.80 -7.28 1.97
N ASN A 371 15.73 -8.18 1.67
CA ASN A 371 15.48 -9.61 1.59
C ASN A 371 16.14 -10.32 2.78
N LEU A 372 15.47 -11.30 3.34
CA LEU A 372 16.06 -12.28 4.25
C LEU A 372 16.74 -13.35 3.40
N MET A 373 18.06 -13.49 3.56
CA MET A 373 18.85 -14.51 2.90
C MET A 373 18.48 -15.88 3.47
N ASP A 374 17.60 -16.58 2.76
CA ASP A 374 17.28 -17.96 3.03
C ASP A 374 18.33 -18.85 2.35
N LEU A 375 19.23 -19.41 3.17
CA LEU A 375 20.31 -20.29 2.74
C LEU A 375 19.96 -21.77 2.95
N SER A 376 18.71 -22.11 3.28
CA SER A 376 18.28 -23.49 3.52
C SER A 376 18.47 -24.42 2.31
N GLY A 377 18.71 -23.86 1.12
CA GLY A 377 19.03 -24.59 -0.11
C GLY A 377 20.52 -24.73 -0.45
N LEU A 378 21.45 -24.14 0.33
CA LEU A 378 22.88 -24.34 0.11
C LEU A 378 23.33 -25.66 0.77
N PRO A 379 24.18 -26.47 0.11
CA PRO A 379 24.80 -27.61 0.76
C PRO A 379 25.61 -27.14 1.98
N SER A 380 25.42 -27.84 3.11
CA SER A 380 26.04 -27.57 4.41
C SER A 380 27.56 -27.66 4.41
#